data_AF-A0A977Q3I6-F1
#
_entry.id   AF-A0A977Q3I6-F1
#
_cell.length_a   1.000
_cell.length_b   1.000
_cell.length_c   1.000
_cell.angle_alpha   90.00
_cell.angle_beta   90.00
_cell.angle_gamma   90.00
#
_symmetry.space_group_name_H-M   'P 1'
#
loop_
_entity.id
_entity.type
_entity.pdbx_description
1 polymer ?
#
loop_
_entity_poly.entity_id
_entity_poly.type
_entity_poly.pdbx_seq_one_letter_code
_entity_poly.pdbx_strand_id
1 'polypeptide(L)'
;MTKKFIHTDKKINGQKCKSEFLIPDVFDDKSRLIGIKSKMVYDFGLVIYTGVDLDENKVLDKLADVTSLSTDEKDKYSQILKDYLSQIKDCKIGKVVTLDDNFKLIEEQ
;
A
#
# COMPACT_ATOMS: atom_id res chain seq x y z
N MET A 1 -8.32 -5.67 -9.98
CA MET A 1 -9.38 -5.56 -8.95
C MET A 1 -9.15 -6.58 -7.84
N THR A 2 -9.17 -6.12 -6.59
CA THR A 2 -9.03 -6.93 -5.36
C THR A 2 -9.87 -6.33 -4.22
N LYS A 3 -10.31 -7.14 -3.25
CA LYS A 3 -10.98 -6.66 -2.02
C LYS A 3 -10.05 -6.67 -0.80
N LYS A 4 -8.77 -6.95 -1.04
CA LYS A 4 -7.72 -6.99 -0.03
C LYS A 4 -6.90 -5.71 -0.10
N PHE A 5 -6.35 -5.32 1.03
CA PHE A 5 -5.49 -4.15 1.14
C PHE A 5 -4.50 -4.32 2.29
N ILE A 6 -3.45 -3.51 2.32
CA ILE A 6 -2.47 -3.54 3.42
C ILE A 6 -2.71 -2.35 4.34
N HIS A 7 -2.84 -2.63 5.63
CA HIS A 7 -3.14 -1.63 6.65
C HIS A 7 -2.08 -1.72 7.76
N THR A 8 -1.82 -0.59 8.42
CA THR A 8 -0.98 -0.55 9.62
C THR A 8 -1.56 -1.40 10.76
N ASP A 9 -0.74 -2.03 11.57
CA ASP A 9 -1.20 -2.65 12.82
C ASP A 9 -0.35 -2.20 14.01
N LYS A 10 -0.99 -1.82 15.12
CA LYS A 10 -0.30 -1.28 16.31
C LYS A 10 0.56 -2.33 17.03
N LYS A 11 0.25 -3.61 16.91
CA LYS A 11 1.06 -4.69 17.49
C LYS A 11 2.36 -4.87 16.73
N ILE A 12 2.37 -4.49 15.45
CA ILE A 12 3.52 -4.61 14.55
C ILE A 12 4.35 -3.31 14.56
N ASN A 13 3.68 -2.17 14.34
CA ASN A 13 4.32 -0.86 14.14
C ASN A 13 4.33 0.01 15.41
N GLY A 14 3.93 -0.54 16.54
CA GLY A 14 3.88 0.13 17.84
C GLY A 14 2.66 1.05 18.04
N GLN A 15 2.43 1.44 19.30
CA GLN A 15 1.20 2.13 19.71
C GLN A 15 1.01 3.53 19.11
N LYS A 16 2.10 4.15 18.63
CA LYS A 16 2.09 5.48 18.00
C LYS A 16 1.77 5.44 16.51
N CYS A 17 1.64 4.26 15.89
CA CYS A 17 1.31 4.18 14.47
C CYS A 17 -0.09 4.75 14.22
N LYS A 18 -0.25 5.44 13.09
CA LYS A 18 -1.58 5.86 12.63
C LYS A 18 -2.30 4.65 12.03
N SER A 19 -3.62 4.62 12.17
CA SER A 19 -4.45 3.60 11.52
C SER A 19 -4.71 4.03 10.09
N GLU A 20 -3.99 3.47 9.13
CA GLU A 20 -4.12 3.88 7.74
C GLU A 20 -3.76 2.78 6.73
N PHE A 21 -4.15 3.08 5.49
CA PHE A 21 -3.86 2.31 4.31
C PHE A 21 -2.41 2.52 3.86
N LEU A 22 -1.70 1.41 3.67
CA LEU A 22 -0.35 1.36 3.16
C LEU A 22 -0.33 1.07 1.65
N ILE A 23 0.55 1.76 0.96
CA ILE A 23 0.90 1.56 -0.45
C ILE A 23 2.42 1.48 -0.56
N PRO A 24 2.99 1.02 -1.69
CA PRO A 24 4.40 1.23 -1.97
C PRO A 24 4.76 2.71 -1.93
N ASP A 25 5.97 3.04 -1.51
CA ASP A 25 6.47 4.41 -1.52
C ASP A 25 6.73 4.90 -2.94
N VAL A 26 5.66 5.34 -3.58
CA VAL A 26 5.64 5.92 -4.92
C VAL A 26 6.26 7.32 -4.96
N PHE A 27 6.39 8.01 -3.83
CA PHE A 27 6.89 9.39 -3.79
C PHE A 27 8.42 9.44 -3.87
N ASP A 28 9.08 8.59 -3.09
CA ASP A 28 10.54 8.50 -3.07
C ASP A 28 11.09 7.40 -4.00
N ASP A 29 10.21 6.64 -4.66
CA ASP A 29 10.54 5.48 -5.49
C ASP A 29 11.39 4.45 -4.72
N LYS A 30 10.99 4.18 -3.48
CA LYS A 30 11.69 3.27 -2.55
C LYS A 30 10.84 2.06 -2.25
N SER A 31 11.49 0.91 -2.18
CA SER A 31 10.79 -0.31 -1.83
C SER A 31 10.52 -0.42 -0.33
N ARG A 32 9.46 0.25 0.09
CA ARG A 32 8.96 0.28 1.48
C ARG A 32 7.49 0.66 1.47
N LEU A 33 6.79 0.34 2.54
CA LEU A 33 5.39 0.71 2.68
C LEU A 33 5.28 2.13 3.22
N ILE A 34 4.35 2.90 2.67
CA ILE A 34 4.03 4.26 3.11
C ILE A 34 2.54 4.41 3.36
N GLY A 35 2.21 5.11 4.44
CA GLY A 35 0.84 5.50 4.76
C GLY A 35 0.32 6.53 3.76
N ILE A 36 -0.79 6.22 3.09
CA ILE A 36 -1.34 7.06 2.01
C ILE A 36 -1.64 8.48 2.51
N LYS A 37 -2.11 8.65 3.75
CA LYS A 37 -2.48 9.95 4.30
C LYS A 37 -1.34 10.63 5.03
N SER A 38 -0.64 9.88 5.88
CA SER A 38 0.37 10.46 6.77
C SER A 38 1.73 10.62 6.11
N LYS A 39 1.98 9.92 5.00
CA LYS A 39 3.29 9.75 4.38
C LYS A 39 4.34 9.16 5.33
N MET A 40 3.91 8.54 6.42
CA MET A 40 4.80 7.82 7.32
C MET A 40 5.20 6.50 6.69
N VAL A 41 6.49 6.18 6.81
CA VAL A 41 7.06 4.92 6.35
C VAL A 41 6.82 3.85 7.40
N TYR A 42 6.53 2.64 6.94
CA TYR A 42 6.35 1.45 7.76
C TYR A 42 7.14 0.29 7.16
N ASP A 43 7.82 -0.46 8.01
CA ASP A 43 8.58 -1.65 7.59
C ASP A 43 7.64 -2.82 7.27
N PHE A 44 6.48 -2.86 7.94
CA PHE A 44 5.52 -3.94 7.85
C PHE A 44 4.08 -3.44 7.71
N GLY A 45 3.27 -4.24 7.03
CA GLY A 45 1.84 -4.04 6.91
C GLY A 45 1.05 -5.33 7.13
N LEU A 46 -0.22 -5.20 7.49
CA LEU A 46 -1.14 -6.32 7.69
C LEU A 46 -2.11 -6.41 6.51
N VAL A 47 -2.22 -7.59 5.89
CA VAL A 47 -3.21 -7.84 4.84
C VAL A 47 -4.59 -7.95 5.46
N ILE A 48 -5.50 -7.06 5.06
CA ILE A 48 -6.88 -7.00 5.53
C ILE A 48 -7.87 -7.09 4.36
N TYR A 49 -9.13 -7.38 4.69
CA TYR A 49 -10.24 -7.34 3.75
C TYR A 49 -11.02 -6.04 3.94
N THR A 50 -11.30 -5.33 2.84
CA THR A 50 -11.96 -4.00 2.89
C THR A 50 -13.44 -4.05 2.53
N GLY A 51 -13.97 -5.19 2.10
CA GLY A 51 -15.37 -5.34 1.69
C GLY A 51 -15.75 -4.67 0.36
N VAL A 52 -14.87 -3.84 -0.19
CA VAL A 52 -15.07 -3.04 -1.41
C VAL A 52 -14.01 -3.41 -2.44
N ASP A 53 -14.40 -3.51 -3.71
CA ASP A 53 -13.46 -3.72 -4.80
C ASP A 53 -12.54 -2.49 -4.96
N LEU A 54 -11.24 -2.74 -4.90
CA LEU A 54 -10.16 -1.80 -5.12
C LEU A 54 -9.48 -2.10 -6.45
N ASP A 55 -9.24 -1.03 -7.20
CA ASP A 55 -8.42 -0.97 -8.39
C ASP A 55 -7.42 0.20 -8.23
N GLU A 56 -6.47 0.26 -9.16
CA GLU A 56 -5.42 1.27 -9.19
C GLU A 56 -5.99 2.70 -9.22
N ASN A 57 -7.08 2.92 -9.96
CA ASN A 57 -7.72 4.23 -10.09
C ASN A 57 -8.29 4.71 -8.76
N LYS A 58 -9.02 3.86 -8.02
CA LYS A 58 -9.54 4.22 -6.69
C LYS A 58 -8.44 4.55 -5.68
N VAL A 59 -7.29 3.88 -5.78
CA VAL A 59 -6.15 4.17 -4.91
C VAL A 59 -5.47 5.47 -5.34
N LEU A 60 -5.32 5.70 -6.65
CA LEU A 60 -4.81 6.95 -7.21
C LEU A 60 -5.68 8.16 -6.86
N ASP A 61 -7.00 8.04 -6.95
CA ASP A 61 -7.92 9.11 -6.58
C ASP A 61 -7.71 9.52 -5.12
N LYS A 62 -7.62 8.53 -4.22
CA LYS A 62 -7.29 8.77 -2.81
C LYS A 62 -5.91 9.38 -2.60
N LEU A 63 -4.95 9.05 -3.46
CA LEU A 63 -3.61 9.63 -3.43
C LEU A 63 -3.66 11.10 -3.89
N ALA A 64 -4.42 11.40 -4.93
CA ALA A 64 -4.62 12.75 -5.46
C ALA A 64 -5.37 13.66 -4.48
N ASP A 65 -6.24 13.10 -3.62
CA ASP A 65 -6.90 13.86 -2.55
C ASP A 65 -5.92 14.40 -1.48
N VAL A 66 -4.77 13.75 -1.32
CA VAL A 66 -3.78 14.06 -0.27
C VAL A 66 -2.46 14.63 -0.82
N THR A 67 -2.31 14.66 -2.14
CA THR A 67 -1.11 15.18 -2.79
C THR A 67 -1.43 15.73 -4.17
N SER A 68 -0.75 16.80 -4.57
CA SER A 68 -0.83 17.28 -5.96
C SER A 68 0.02 16.38 -6.84
N LEU A 69 -0.62 15.66 -7.76
CA LEU A 69 0.03 14.79 -8.74
C LEU A 69 -0.09 15.39 -10.14
N SER A 70 1.03 15.48 -10.84
CA SER A 70 1.06 15.72 -12.28
C SER A 70 0.53 14.52 -13.07
N THR A 71 0.24 14.71 -14.36
CA THR A 71 -0.23 13.63 -15.23
C THR A 71 0.81 12.51 -15.35
N ASP A 72 2.08 12.85 -15.54
CA ASP A 72 3.17 11.88 -15.68
C ASP A 72 3.35 11.03 -14.41
N GLU A 73 3.23 11.66 -13.23
CA GLU A 73 3.25 10.94 -11.94
C GLU A 73 2.07 9.97 -11.80
N LYS A 74 0.86 10.38 -12.23
CA LYS A 74 -0.31 9.49 -12.20
C LYS A 74 -0.09 8.25 -13.05
N ASP A 75 0.46 8.39 -14.25
CA ASP A 75 0.73 7.27 -15.14
C ASP A 75 1.78 6.31 -14.54
N LYS A 76 2.88 6.86 -13.99
CA LYS A 76 3.90 6.07 -13.30
C LYS A 76 3.32 5.32 -12.10
N TYR A 77 2.60 6.02 -11.24
CA TYR A 77 2.07 5.45 -9.99
C TYR A 77 0.94 4.45 -10.27
N SER A 78 0.18 4.64 -11.35
CA SER A 78 -0.84 3.70 -11.80
C SER A 78 -0.26 2.30 -12.01
N GLN A 79 0.87 2.21 -12.72
CA GLN A 79 1.50 0.93 -13.00
C GLN A 79 2.00 0.23 -11.73
N ILE A 80 2.67 0.97 -10.85
CA ILE A 80 3.17 0.44 -9.55
C ILE A 80 2.00 -0.06 -8.70
N LEU A 81 0.92 0.74 -8.60
CA LEU A 81 -0.25 0.38 -7.81
C LEU A 81 -1.01 -0.81 -8.40
N LYS A 82 -1.06 -0.93 -9.73
CA LYS A 82 -1.68 -2.07 -10.42
C LYS A 82 -0.94 -3.37 -10.10
N ASP A 83 0.39 -3.36 -10.21
CA ASP A 83 1.22 -4.52 -9.90
C ASP A 83 1.11 -4.89 -8.41
N TYR A 84 1.16 -3.89 -7.53
CA TYR A 84 0.95 -4.05 -6.09
C TYR A 84 -0.41 -4.69 -5.75
N LEU A 85 -1.52 -4.17 -6.29
CA LEU A 85 -2.86 -4.71 -6.04
C LEU A 85 -3.03 -6.12 -6.61
N SER A 86 -2.35 -6.45 -7.71
CA SER A 86 -2.30 -7.80 -8.24
C SER A 86 -1.63 -8.76 -7.25
N GLN A 87 -0.51 -8.36 -6.66
CA GLN A 87 0.20 -9.17 -5.66
C GLN A 87 -0.60 -9.37 -4.38
N ILE A 88 -1.25 -8.32 -3.85
CA ILE A 88 -2.07 -8.43 -2.62
C ILE A 88 -3.21 -9.45 -2.80
N LYS A 89 -3.72 -9.61 -4.02
CA LYS A 89 -4.81 -10.56 -4.31
C LYS A 89 -4.45 -11.98 -3.91
N ASP A 90 -3.18 -12.36 -4.02
CA ASP A 90 -2.69 -13.71 -3.73
C ASP A 90 -2.26 -13.87 -2.26
N CYS A 91 -1.97 -12.78 -1.55
CA CYS A 91 -1.63 -12.81 -0.13
C CYS A 91 -2.80 -13.26 0.76
N LYS A 92 -2.51 -13.99 1.83
CA LYS A 92 -3.54 -14.42 2.80
C LYS A 92 -3.94 -13.26 3.74
N ILE A 93 -5.23 -13.16 4.05
CA ILE A 93 -5.72 -12.19 5.03
C ILE A 93 -5.13 -12.54 6.42
N GLY A 94 -4.75 -11.50 7.17
CA GLY A 94 -4.13 -11.63 8.48
C GLY A 94 -2.62 -11.88 8.44
N LYS A 95 -2.02 -11.98 7.25
CA LYS A 95 -0.56 -12.07 7.11
C LYS A 95 0.10 -10.71 7.20
N VAL A 96 1.25 -10.70 7.84
CA VAL A 96 2.17 -9.56 7.87
C VAL A 96 3.00 -9.63 6.60
N VAL A 97 3.20 -8.49 5.96
CA VAL A 97 3.91 -8.38 4.69
C VAL A 97 4.87 -7.19 4.71
N THR A 98 5.92 -7.30 3.90
CA THR A 98 6.85 -6.22 3.56
C THR A 98 7.08 -6.16 2.05
N LEU A 99 7.88 -5.22 1.57
CA LEU A 99 8.32 -5.14 0.18
C LEU A 99 9.81 -5.53 0.06
N ASP A 100 10.14 -6.36 -0.91
CA ASP A 100 11.53 -6.67 -1.30
C ASP A 100 12.15 -5.55 -2.12
N ASP A 101 13.44 -5.59 -2.46
CA ASP A 101 14.09 -4.53 -3.25
C ASP A 101 13.48 -4.27 -4.64
N ASN A 102 12.58 -5.15 -5.13
CA ASN A 102 11.89 -5.07 -6.41
C ASN A 102 10.40 -4.73 -6.28
N PHE A 103 9.97 -4.16 -5.15
CA PHE A 103 8.56 -3.84 -4.85
C PHE A 103 7.64 -5.06 -4.86
N LYS A 104 8.17 -6.25 -4.57
CA LYS A 104 7.37 -7.46 -4.41
C LYS A 104 6.94 -7.65 -2.97
N LEU A 105 5.68 -8.01 -2.79
CA LEU A 105 5.14 -8.35 -1.47
C LEU A 105 5.68 -9.71 -1.02
N ILE A 106 6.32 -9.70 0.15
CA ILE A 106 6.78 -10.90 0.84
C ILE A 106 5.92 -11.09 2.09
N GLU A 107 5.40 -12.30 2.30
CA GLU A 107 4.74 -12.69 3.56
C GLU A 107 5.81 -13.03 4.61
N GLU A 108 5.73 -12.36 5.75
CA GLU A 108 6.57 -12.66 6.92
C GLU A 108 6.03 -13.90 7.65
N GLN A 109 6.94 -14.70 8.22
CA GLN A 109 6.62 -15.99 8.87
C GLN A 109 5.95 -15.81 10.23
#